data_AF-A0A8J5J6X7-F1
#
_entry.id   AF-A0A8J5J6X7-F1
#
_cell.length_a   1.000
_cell.length_b   1.000
_cell.length_c   1.000
_cell.angle_alpha   90.00
_cell.angle_beta   90.00
_cell.angle_gamma   90.00
#
_symmetry.space_group_name_H-M   'P 1'
#
loop_
_entity.id
_entity.type
_entity.pdbx_description
1 polymer ?
#
loop_
_entity_poly.entity_id
_entity_poly.type
_entity_poly.pdbx_seq_one_letter_code
_entity_poly.pdbx_strand_id
1 'polypeptide(L)'
;MGQAESIEHQRQAGSHLVVGILNELGVDTDTNGAVVAAASDGISRLVSLATGSRPILTPSAVPPSDGGESVGSVDDASGMPALESSVCDGKELSEPMTTSVINEPAVNTDLVVATSAVYGILELIGLLREGDHVRKEKAAEALWGLSASDENKATIVAADGIPLLVALVRDGNAREKENALRTLWKLAFASTTNQDRIAAEGAVDLLEHITSKSQPPRLLVLAAGVLGLLGQHLDSRVRDHIAAYGGTQALLGFLQSHPNDSHTCEALTALSGVCVGGSFVVRSNVRIAGGESILMTVSRSDNKQITELVNRLLEWLTGNVAQLSALCTTMGEVEPLCRHVLERLNSSLNQGEDNEKIRCVRNRFSTVLKVNGGKAMVERLVSFRSVTGFLDEIHVELDQFECRGGLWRTRWETDRDRIRNDLFGRDATQLVSDLRDSGDAQVGALTLLMYETKKNRSSYSAQELEVLSAVMQYLMNLTQLKVPTREEWFIARHDLRLDDDFAIRSNATIYHGKYMNADVVVKCVEIESERDRMDFCGR
;
A
#
# COMPACT_ATOMS: atom_id res chain seq x y z
N MET A 1 -9.31 -17.92 -21.34
CA MET A 1 -10.71 -18.40 -21.38
C MET A 1 -11.39 -18.02 -20.08
N GLY A 2 -11.33 -18.81 -19.00
CA GLY A 2 -12.11 -18.60 -17.77
C GLY A 2 -12.29 -17.17 -17.22
N GLN A 3 -11.25 -16.32 -17.20
CA GLN A 3 -11.42 -14.91 -16.78
C GLN A 3 -12.27 -14.08 -17.75
N ALA A 4 -12.11 -14.24 -19.06
CA ALA A 4 -12.94 -13.53 -20.05
C ALA A 4 -14.39 -14.03 -20.02
N GLU A 5 -14.60 -15.34 -19.90
CA GLU A 5 -15.92 -15.97 -19.75
C GLU A 5 -16.61 -15.50 -18.44
N SER A 6 -15.85 -15.35 -17.35
CA SER A 6 -16.35 -14.79 -16.09
C SER A 6 -16.70 -13.30 -16.18
N ILE A 7 -15.93 -12.50 -16.91
CA ILE A 7 -16.21 -11.07 -17.12
C ILE A 7 -17.47 -10.89 -17.97
N GLU A 8 -17.63 -11.68 -19.03
CA GLU A 8 -18.79 -11.61 -19.91
C GLU A 8 -20.07 -12.11 -19.21
N HIS A 9 -19.98 -13.20 -18.44
CA HIS A 9 -21.10 -13.65 -17.58
C HIS A 9 -21.45 -12.60 -16.50
N GLN A 10 -20.49 -11.82 -16.00
CA GLN A 10 -20.74 -10.72 -15.07
C GLN A 10 -21.38 -9.50 -15.77
N ARG A 11 -20.95 -9.16 -17.00
CA ARG A 11 -21.60 -8.13 -17.83
C ARG A 11 -23.07 -8.48 -18.10
N GLN A 12 -23.34 -9.71 -18.55
CA GLN A 12 -24.70 -10.18 -18.85
C GLN A 12 -25.60 -10.24 -17.60
N ALA A 13 -25.07 -10.71 -16.47
CA ALA A 13 -25.79 -10.68 -15.19
C ALA A 13 -26.09 -9.24 -14.74
N GLY A 14 -25.14 -8.31 -14.94
CA GLY A 14 -25.33 -6.89 -14.68
C GLY A 14 -26.43 -6.26 -15.52
N SER A 15 -26.44 -6.48 -16.84
CA SER A 15 -27.49 -5.95 -17.72
C SER A 15 -28.88 -6.52 -17.39
N HIS A 16 -29.00 -7.81 -17.07
CA HIS A 16 -30.27 -8.40 -16.66
C HIS A 16 -30.78 -7.84 -15.33
N LEU A 17 -29.89 -7.57 -14.36
CA LEU A 17 -30.25 -6.95 -13.09
C LEU A 17 -30.75 -5.50 -13.29
N VAL A 18 -30.10 -4.71 -14.14
CA VAL A 18 -30.50 -3.34 -14.45
C VAL A 18 -31.88 -3.30 -15.11
N VAL A 19 -32.11 -4.12 -16.15
CA VAL A 19 -33.42 -4.20 -16.80
C VAL A 19 -34.51 -4.65 -15.82
N GLY A 20 -34.26 -5.69 -15.01
CA GLY A 20 -35.22 -6.13 -13.99
C GLY A 20 -35.61 -5.01 -13.01
N ILE A 21 -34.63 -4.23 -12.55
CA ILE A 21 -34.86 -3.13 -11.60
C ILE A 21 -35.60 -1.95 -12.25
N LEU A 22 -35.27 -1.57 -13.50
CA LEU A 22 -35.97 -0.49 -14.20
C LEU A 22 -37.45 -0.84 -14.43
N ASN A 23 -37.73 -2.08 -14.83
CA ASN A 23 -39.09 -2.60 -15.02
C ASN A 23 -39.86 -2.61 -13.68
N GLU A 24 -39.25 -3.05 -12.58
CA GLU A 24 -39.87 -3.01 -11.23
C GLU A 24 -40.19 -1.58 -10.74
N LEU A 25 -39.43 -0.57 -11.17
CA LEU A 25 -39.64 0.83 -10.80
C LEU A 25 -40.69 1.56 -11.66
N GLY A 26 -41.33 0.86 -12.60
CA GLY A 26 -42.33 1.43 -13.50
C GLY A 26 -41.74 2.45 -14.50
N VAL A 27 -40.46 2.30 -14.85
CA VAL A 27 -39.88 2.98 -16.01
C VAL A 27 -40.39 2.25 -17.25
N ASP A 28 -41.07 2.96 -18.16
CA ASP A 28 -41.83 2.35 -19.25
C ASP A 28 -40.94 1.83 -20.39
N THR A 29 -40.36 0.64 -20.18
CA THR A 29 -39.57 -0.08 -21.18
C THR A 29 -40.41 -0.62 -22.34
N ASP A 30 -41.74 -0.66 -22.20
CA ASP A 30 -42.64 -1.22 -23.20
C ASP A 30 -43.04 -0.19 -24.28
N THR A 31 -42.61 1.08 -24.14
CA THR A 31 -42.42 2.03 -25.26
C THR A 31 -41.26 1.62 -26.18
N ASN A 32 -41.40 0.41 -26.75
CA ASN A 32 -40.47 -0.22 -27.68
C ASN A 32 -40.15 0.71 -28.87
N GLY A 33 -38.89 1.15 -28.95
CA GLY A 33 -38.41 2.01 -30.03
C GLY A 33 -37.63 3.25 -29.59
N ALA A 34 -37.36 3.45 -28.29
CA ALA A 34 -36.59 4.61 -27.82
C ALA A 34 -35.23 4.27 -27.17
N VAL A 35 -35.13 3.31 -26.23
CA VAL A 35 -33.85 3.03 -25.52
C VAL A 35 -32.91 2.15 -26.36
N VAL A 36 -33.42 1.06 -26.94
CA VAL A 36 -32.69 0.25 -27.94
C VAL A 36 -32.39 1.08 -29.20
N ALA A 37 -33.27 2.02 -29.55
CA ALA A 37 -33.05 2.94 -30.67
C ALA A 37 -32.10 4.10 -30.34
N ALA A 38 -31.94 4.55 -29.08
CA ALA A 38 -30.92 5.53 -28.74
C ALA A 38 -29.50 5.00 -29.04
N ALA A 39 -29.29 3.70 -28.82
CA ALA A 39 -28.07 3.00 -29.23
C ALA A 39 -27.97 2.76 -30.76
N SER A 40 -29.08 2.55 -31.46
CA SER A 40 -29.10 2.19 -32.90
C SER A 40 -29.27 3.39 -33.85
N ASP A 41 -30.29 4.22 -33.64
CA ASP A 41 -30.57 5.44 -34.41
C ASP A 41 -29.51 6.53 -34.16
N GLY A 42 -28.84 6.53 -33.00
CA GLY A 42 -27.65 7.35 -32.78
C GLY A 42 -26.52 7.01 -33.77
N ILE A 43 -26.30 5.71 -34.03
CA ILE A 43 -25.34 5.23 -35.02
C ILE A 43 -25.87 5.51 -36.44
N SER A 44 -27.15 5.27 -36.73
CA SER A 44 -27.75 5.56 -38.05
C SER A 44 -27.70 7.05 -38.43
N ARG A 45 -27.89 7.95 -37.45
CA ARG A 45 -27.72 9.41 -37.64
C ARG A 45 -26.26 9.78 -37.88
N LEU A 46 -25.31 9.20 -37.14
CA LEU A 46 -23.88 9.44 -37.40
C LEU A 46 -23.43 8.90 -38.76
N VAL A 47 -23.90 7.73 -39.18
CA VAL A 47 -23.60 7.15 -40.51
C VAL A 47 -24.21 7.98 -41.64
N SER A 48 -25.46 8.46 -41.51
CA SER A 48 -26.07 9.33 -42.52
C SER A 48 -25.43 10.73 -42.59
N LEU A 49 -25.01 11.29 -41.45
CA LEU A 49 -24.21 12.52 -41.42
C LEU A 49 -22.81 12.34 -42.02
N ALA A 50 -22.16 11.20 -41.80
CA ALA A 50 -20.83 10.89 -42.33
C ALA A 50 -20.81 10.51 -43.83
N THR A 51 -21.95 10.14 -44.41
CA THR A 51 -22.05 9.70 -45.82
C THR A 51 -22.75 10.71 -46.75
N GLY A 52 -23.12 11.88 -46.24
CA GLY A 52 -23.41 13.08 -47.04
C GLY A 52 -24.60 12.99 -48.01
N SER A 53 -25.44 11.97 -47.90
CA SER A 53 -26.51 11.68 -48.85
C SER A 53 -27.89 12.03 -48.28
N ARG A 54 -28.64 12.89 -48.99
CA ARG A 54 -30.02 13.27 -48.61
C ARG A 54 -30.96 12.05 -48.60
N PRO A 55 -31.97 12.00 -47.73
CA PRO A 55 -32.95 10.92 -47.73
C PRO A 55 -33.74 10.89 -49.04
N ILE A 56 -33.65 9.80 -49.78
CA ILE A 56 -34.52 9.53 -50.92
C ILE A 56 -35.87 9.05 -50.38
N LEU A 57 -36.90 9.88 -50.50
CA LEU A 57 -38.28 9.44 -50.33
C LEU A 57 -38.64 8.48 -51.48
N THR A 58 -38.95 7.23 -51.16
CA THR A 58 -39.60 6.30 -52.08
C THR A 58 -41.08 6.13 -51.70
N PRO A 59 -42.00 6.02 -52.68
CA PRO A 59 -43.42 6.25 -52.42
C PRO A 59 -44.20 4.98 -52.03
N SER A 60 -45.22 5.15 -51.21
CA SER A 60 -46.33 4.18 -51.11
C SER A 60 -47.14 4.16 -52.42
N ALA A 61 -47.86 3.05 -52.67
CA ALA A 61 -48.48 2.78 -53.95
C ALA A 61 -49.60 3.76 -54.35
N VAL A 62 -49.66 4.05 -55.65
CA VAL A 62 -50.63 4.93 -56.32
C VAL A 62 -51.99 4.23 -56.51
N PRO A 63 -53.11 4.81 -56.06
CA PRO A 63 -54.39 4.76 -56.78
C PRO A 63 -54.43 5.86 -57.87
N PRO A 64 -55.11 5.65 -59.00
CA PRO A 64 -54.60 6.06 -60.31
C PRO A 64 -54.90 7.50 -60.79
N SER A 65 -54.27 7.80 -61.95
CA SER A 65 -54.63 8.75 -63.02
C SER A 65 -53.98 10.15 -63.09
N ASP A 66 -53.68 10.49 -64.35
CA ASP A 66 -53.37 11.76 -65.02
C ASP A 66 -52.23 12.66 -64.51
N GLY A 67 -51.10 12.63 -65.24
CA GLY A 67 -49.94 13.51 -65.06
C GLY A 67 -49.83 14.62 -66.13
N GLY A 68 -48.73 15.39 -66.09
CA GLY A 68 -48.48 16.48 -67.03
C GLY A 68 -47.09 17.12 -66.92
N GLU A 69 -46.19 16.72 -67.83
CA GLU A 69 -45.03 17.49 -68.34
C GLU A 69 -43.89 17.89 -67.35
N SER A 70 -42.91 18.67 -67.82
CA SER A 70 -41.49 18.51 -67.44
C SER A 70 -40.58 19.75 -67.69
N VAL A 71 -39.24 19.55 -67.60
CA VAL A 71 -38.08 20.32 -68.16
C VAL A 71 -37.18 21.12 -67.19
N GLY A 72 -35.88 20.73 -67.18
CA GLY A 72 -34.68 21.58 -66.99
C GLY A 72 -34.11 21.79 -65.56
N SER A 73 -32.86 22.27 -65.35
CA SER A 73 -31.56 22.26 -66.09
C SER A 73 -30.49 23.07 -65.29
N VAL A 74 -29.24 23.15 -65.76
CA VAL A 74 -28.14 24.13 -65.42
C VAL A 74 -27.21 23.83 -64.21
N ASP A 75 -25.96 23.42 -64.53
CA ASP A 75 -24.60 23.99 -64.26
C ASP A 75 -24.26 24.61 -62.86
N ASP A 76 -23.03 24.64 -62.26
CA ASP A 76 -21.64 24.18 -62.52
C ASP A 76 -20.92 23.99 -61.11
N ALA A 77 -19.60 23.94 -60.79
CA ALA A 77 -18.29 24.15 -61.46
C ALA A 77 -17.07 23.49 -60.73
N SER A 78 -15.94 23.44 -61.47
CA SER A 78 -14.48 23.45 -61.12
C SER A 78 -13.94 23.15 -59.68
N GLY A 79 -12.83 22.38 -59.58
CA GLY A 79 -11.87 22.54 -58.46
C GLY A 79 -10.87 21.43 -58.06
N MET A 80 -9.95 20.97 -58.92
CA MET A 80 -8.73 20.19 -58.53
C MET A 80 -7.55 20.57 -59.45
N PRO A 81 -6.26 20.51 -59.01
CA PRO A 81 -5.52 19.27 -58.68
C PRO A 81 -4.58 19.45 -57.43
N ALA A 82 -3.55 18.64 -57.09
CA ALA A 82 -2.81 17.59 -57.81
C ALA A 82 -1.96 16.67 -56.88
N LEU A 83 -1.62 15.45 -57.37
CA LEU A 83 -0.34 14.70 -57.21
C LEU A 83 0.13 14.27 -55.79
N GLU A 84 0.29 12.97 -55.46
CA GLU A 84 1.31 11.96 -55.88
C GLU A 84 2.64 12.02 -55.07
N SER A 85 3.37 10.93 -54.78
CA SER A 85 3.17 9.46 -55.01
C SER A 85 4.16 8.63 -54.12
N SER A 86 4.45 7.37 -54.51
CA SER A 86 5.53 6.44 -54.06
C SER A 86 5.09 5.32 -53.07
N VAL A 87 4.77 4.07 -53.49
CA VAL A 87 5.63 2.96 -54.04
C VAL A 87 6.30 2.14 -52.90
N CYS A 88 6.28 0.80 -52.83
CA CYS A 88 5.70 -0.30 -53.65
C CYS A 88 5.38 -1.53 -52.72
N ASP A 89 5.09 -2.79 -53.10
CA ASP A 89 5.16 -3.55 -54.38
C ASP A 89 4.06 -4.67 -54.47
N GLY A 90 4.25 -5.71 -55.29
CA GLY A 90 3.34 -6.85 -55.49
C GLY A 90 3.47 -8.01 -54.47
N LYS A 91 2.97 -9.23 -54.74
CA LYS A 91 2.67 -9.88 -56.04
C LYS A 91 1.71 -11.09 -55.81
N GLU A 92 0.44 -11.11 -56.25
CA GLU A 92 -0.09 -11.47 -57.60
C GLU A 92 -0.63 -12.93 -57.70
N LEU A 93 -1.77 -13.11 -58.40
CA LEU A 93 -2.36 -14.32 -59.04
C LEU A 93 -3.56 -15.09 -58.43
N SER A 94 -4.46 -15.48 -59.36
CA SER A 94 -5.56 -16.49 -59.33
C SER A 94 -6.87 -16.23 -58.54
N GLU A 95 -7.83 -15.63 -59.25
CA GLU A 95 -9.24 -16.06 -59.27
C GLU A 95 -9.42 -17.35 -60.15
N PRO A 96 -10.60 -18.01 -60.23
CA PRO A 96 -11.91 -17.65 -59.66
C PRO A 96 -12.63 -18.77 -58.86
N MET A 97 -13.59 -18.37 -58.01
CA MET A 97 -14.90 -19.06 -57.96
C MET A 97 -16.02 -18.11 -57.49
N THR A 98 -17.22 -18.34 -57.99
CA THR A 98 -18.42 -17.52 -57.75
C THR A 98 -18.93 -17.57 -56.30
N THR A 99 -19.75 -16.57 -55.94
CA THR A 99 -20.48 -16.38 -54.66
C THR A 99 -19.72 -15.70 -53.51
N SER A 100 -19.54 -14.38 -53.63
CA SER A 100 -19.36 -13.45 -52.51
C SER A 100 -20.02 -12.10 -52.83
N VAL A 101 -20.03 -11.17 -51.86
CA VAL A 101 -20.64 -9.82 -51.93
C VAL A 101 -22.17 -9.77 -52.03
N ILE A 102 -22.84 -9.95 -50.90
CA ILE A 102 -23.54 -8.82 -50.27
C ILE A 102 -23.07 -8.77 -48.81
N ASN A 103 -22.70 -7.60 -48.30
CA ASN A 103 -22.27 -7.45 -46.91
C ASN A 103 -23.49 -7.32 -45.99
N GLU A 104 -23.54 -8.09 -44.92
CA GLU A 104 -24.16 -7.62 -43.67
C GLU A 104 -23.07 -7.04 -42.77
N PRO A 105 -23.32 -5.90 -42.09
CA PRO A 105 -22.41 -5.40 -41.07
C PRO A 105 -22.52 -6.31 -39.84
N ALA A 106 -21.41 -6.98 -39.48
CA ALA A 106 -21.30 -7.61 -38.18
C ALA A 106 -21.39 -6.53 -37.09
N VAL A 107 -22.59 -6.32 -36.54
CA VAL A 107 -22.82 -5.41 -35.41
C VAL A 107 -21.94 -5.89 -34.27
N ASN A 108 -20.96 -5.07 -33.88
CA ASN A 108 -20.03 -5.44 -32.83
C ASN A 108 -20.79 -5.48 -31.48
N THR A 109 -21.16 -6.69 -31.06
CA THR A 109 -21.94 -6.95 -29.84
C THR A 109 -21.32 -6.27 -28.63
N ASP A 110 -20.00 -6.32 -28.49
CA ASP A 110 -19.24 -5.75 -27.37
C ASP A 110 -19.44 -4.23 -27.27
N LEU A 111 -19.52 -3.53 -28.42
CA LEU A 111 -19.76 -2.09 -28.49
C LEU A 111 -21.20 -1.74 -28.13
N VAL A 112 -22.18 -2.57 -28.50
CA VAL A 112 -23.60 -2.38 -28.14
C VAL A 112 -23.83 -2.67 -26.66
N VAL A 113 -23.18 -3.70 -26.11
CA VAL A 113 -23.22 -4.02 -24.67
C VAL A 113 -22.57 -2.91 -23.85
N ALA A 114 -21.38 -2.41 -24.24
CA ALA A 114 -20.75 -1.27 -23.57
C ALA A 114 -21.63 0.00 -23.62
N THR A 115 -22.18 0.32 -24.80
CA THR A 115 -23.03 1.51 -24.99
C THR A 115 -24.31 1.45 -24.15
N SER A 116 -24.99 0.29 -24.11
CA SER A 116 -26.21 0.11 -23.31
C SER A 116 -25.95 0.10 -21.79
N ALA A 117 -24.80 -0.43 -21.35
CA ALA A 117 -24.38 -0.33 -19.94
C ALA A 117 -24.16 1.14 -19.51
N VAL A 118 -23.55 1.97 -20.35
CA VAL A 118 -23.35 3.40 -20.07
C VAL A 118 -24.70 4.13 -19.93
N TYR A 119 -25.64 3.92 -20.85
CA TYR A 119 -26.98 4.52 -20.74
C TYR A 119 -27.74 4.03 -19.49
N GLY A 120 -27.64 2.74 -19.15
CA GLY A 120 -28.23 2.19 -17.92
C GLY A 120 -27.66 2.82 -16.65
N ILE A 121 -26.34 3.06 -16.60
CA ILE A 121 -25.71 3.77 -15.48
C ILE A 121 -26.21 5.22 -15.38
N LEU A 122 -26.32 5.94 -16.50
CA LEU A 122 -26.82 7.32 -16.52
C LEU A 122 -28.27 7.43 -16.02
N GLU A 123 -29.14 6.48 -16.37
CA GLU A 123 -30.53 6.43 -15.87
C GLU A 123 -30.58 6.17 -14.35
N LEU A 124 -29.77 5.24 -13.85
CA LEU A 124 -29.65 4.98 -12.41
C LEU A 124 -29.12 6.21 -11.63
N ILE A 125 -28.22 6.99 -12.23
CA ILE A 125 -27.77 8.29 -11.68
C ILE A 125 -28.91 9.33 -11.70
N GLY A 126 -29.76 9.36 -12.73
CA GLY A 126 -30.98 10.16 -12.76
C GLY A 126 -31.94 9.80 -11.61
N LEU A 127 -32.16 8.50 -11.39
CA LEU A 127 -32.97 8.00 -10.27
C LEU A 127 -32.37 8.33 -8.90
N LEU A 128 -31.03 8.33 -8.74
CA LEU A 128 -30.38 8.83 -7.51
C LEU A 128 -30.63 10.32 -7.26
N ARG A 129 -30.81 11.12 -8.31
CA ARG A 129 -31.08 12.57 -8.19
C ARG A 129 -32.55 12.83 -7.87
N GLU A 130 -33.44 12.36 -8.74
CA GLU A 130 -34.85 12.81 -8.82
C GLU A 130 -35.86 11.78 -8.30
N GLY A 131 -35.45 10.52 -8.07
CA GLY A 131 -36.33 9.46 -7.58
C GLY A 131 -36.88 9.67 -6.17
N ASP A 132 -37.99 9.00 -5.85
CA ASP A 132 -38.43 8.75 -4.48
C ASP A 132 -37.50 7.78 -3.74
N HIS A 133 -37.78 7.52 -2.45
CA HIS A 133 -36.96 6.65 -1.61
C HIS A 133 -36.84 5.20 -2.11
N VAL A 134 -37.85 4.65 -2.80
CA VAL A 134 -37.79 3.28 -3.35
C VAL A 134 -36.93 3.26 -4.61
N ARG A 135 -37.10 4.26 -5.48
CA ARG A 135 -36.26 4.46 -6.68
C ARG A 135 -34.80 4.68 -6.31
N LYS A 136 -34.51 5.48 -5.28
CA LYS A 136 -33.16 5.73 -4.77
C LYS A 136 -32.53 4.50 -4.11
N GLU A 137 -33.29 3.76 -3.29
CA GLU A 137 -32.85 2.50 -2.69
C GLU A 137 -32.43 1.46 -3.74
N LYS A 138 -33.28 1.27 -4.77
CA LYS A 138 -33.06 0.35 -5.89
C LYS A 138 -31.94 0.81 -6.83
N ALA A 139 -31.85 2.11 -7.13
CA ALA A 139 -30.78 2.64 -7.97
C ALA A 139 -29.41 2.47 -7.31
N ALA A 140 -29.30 2.74 -6.00
CA ALA A 140 -28.08 2.49 -5.24
C ALA A 140 -27.70 1.00 -5.20
N GLU A 141 -28.68 0.09 -5.09
CA GLU A 141 -28.45 -1.37 -5.14
C GLU A 141 -27.92 -1.83 -6.50
N ALA A 142 -28.51 -1.37 -7.60
CA ALA A 142 -28.06 -1.67 -8.96
C ALA A 142 -26.63 -1.15 -9.19
N LEU A 143 -26.35 0.10 -8.81
CA LEU A 143 -25.02 0.72 -8.95
C LEU A 143 -23.95 0.00 -8.12
N TRP A 144 -24.28 -0.52 -6.94
CA TRP A 144 -23.37 -1.40 -6.17
C TRP A 144 -23.02 -2.67 -6.94
N GLY A 145 -24.02 -3.36 -7.52
CA GLY A 145 -23.81 -4.56 -8.33
C GLY A 145 -22.96 -4.31 -9.58
N LEU A 146 -23.22 -3.19 -10.28
CA LEU A 146 -22.45 -2.77 -11.45
C LEU A 146 -21.00 -2.41 -11.11
N SER A 147 -20.73 -1.89 -9.91
CA SER A 147 -19.40 -1.45 -9.45
C SER A 147 -18.39 -2.60 -9.24
N ALA A 148 -18.72 -3.83 -9.63
CA ALA A 148 -17.76 -4.93 -9.76
C ALA A 148 -16.79 -4.75 -10.93
N SER A 149 -17.18 -4.04 -12.01
CA SER A 149 -16.32 -3.73 -13.16
C SER A 149 -15.71 -2.32 -13.02
N ASP A 150 -14.40 -2.18 -13.22
CA ASP A 150 -13.71 -0.88 -13.17
C ASP A 150 -14.16 0.09 -14.28
N GLU A 151 -14.61 -0.43 -15.43
CA GLU A 151 -15.26 0.33 -16.51
C GLU A 151 -16.59 0.96 -16.04
N ASN A 152 -17.39 0.19 -15.29
CA ASN A 152 -18.62 0.69 -14.67
C ASN A 152 -18.31 1.68 -13.55
N LYS A 153 -17.30 1.42 -12.70
CA LYS A 153 -16.85 2.39 -11.67
C LYS A 153 -16.46 3.72 -12.33
N ALA A 154 -15.66 3.69 -13.40
CA ALA A 154 -15.26 4.89 -14.13
C ALA A 154 -16.47 5.64 -14.71
N THR A 155 -17.45 4.93 -15.27
CA THR A 155 -18.69 5.52 -15.80
C THR A 155 -19.54 6.17 -14.70
N ILE A 156 -19.72 5.51 -13.55
CA ILE A 156 -20.43 6.05 -12.38
C ILE A 156 -19.75 7.32 -11.85
N VAL A 157 -18.41 7.36 -11.86
CA VAL A 157 -17.59 8.49 -11.41
C VAL A 157 -17.56 9.65 -12.42
N ALA A 158 -17.67 9.36 -13.72
CA ALA A 158 -17.80 10.35 -14.78
C ALA A 158 -19.22 10.96 -14.87
N ALA A 159 -20.23 10.27 -14.36
CA ALA A 159 -21.62 10.72 -14.28
C ALA A 159 -21.97 11.47 -12.97
N ASP A 160 -20.97 11.96 -12.23
CA ASP A 160 -21.13 12.62 -10.91
C ASP A 160 -21.90 11.79 -9.87
N GLY A 161 -21.74 10.45 -9.90
CA GLY A 161 -22.40 9.55 -8.96
C GLY A 161 -21.88 9.65 -7.52
N ILE A 162 -20.61 10.02 -7.30
CA ILE A 162 -20.04 10.14 -5.95
C ILE A 162 -20.78 11.20 -5.09
N PRO A 163 -20.94 12.47 -5.53
CA PRO A 163 -21.74 13.47 -4.79
C PRO A 163 -23.15 12.99 -4.42
N LEU A 164 -23.84 12.32 -5.35
CA LEU A 164 -25.20 11.81 -5.12
C LEU A 164 -25.22 10.66 -4.09
N LEU A 165 -24.25 9.75 -4.14
CA LEU A 165 -24.10 8.68 -3.16
C LEU A 165 -23.75 9.24 -1.77
N VAL A 166 -22.88 10.23 -1.67
CA VAL A 166 -22.53 10.90 -0.40
C VAL A 166 -23.73 11.67 0.17
N ALA A 167 -24.54 12.32 -0.67
CA ALA A 167 -25.81 12.91 -0.27
C ALA A 167 -26.81 11.85 0.22
N LEU A 168 -26.90 10.69 -0.45
CA LEU A 168 -27.79 9.60 -0.02
C LEU A 168 -27.35 8.98 1.32
N VAL A 169 -26.04 8.90 1.58
CA VAL A 169 -25.47 8.54 2.90
C VAL A 169 -25.82 9.58 3.97
N ARG A 170 -25.94 10.87 3.62
CA ARG A 170 -26.33 11.95 4.54
C ARG A 170 -27.82 11.93 4.86
N ASP A 171 -28.66 11.91 3.84
CA ASP A 171 -30.07 12.32 3.94
C ASP A 171 -31.10 11.18 3.74
N GLY A 172 -30.67 10.01 3.26
CA GLY A 172 -31.55 8.86 2.96
C GLY A 172 -32.10 8.10 4.18
N ASN A 173 -32.97 7.13 3.91
CA ASN A 173 -33.44 6.12 4.87
C ASN A 173 -32.35 5.05 5.17
N ALA A 174 -32.61 4.15 6.11
CA ALA A 174 -31.65 3.13 6.54
C ALA A 174 -31.10 2.25 5.40
N ARG A 175 -31.94 1.85 4.43
CA ARG A 175 -31.54 1.01 3.29
C ARG A 175 -30.86 1.82 2.18
N GLU A 176 -31.34 3.02 1.90
CA GLU A 176 -30.68 3.98 1.00
C GLU A 176 -29.24 4.25 1.45
N LYS A 177 -29.04 4.53 2.74
CA LYS A 177 -27.70 4.68 3.35
C LYS A 177 -26.87 3.40 3.25
N GLU A 178 -27.46 2.24 3.51
CA GLU A 178 -26.76 0.95 3.43
C GLU A 178 -26.26 0.69 2.01
N ASN A 179 -27.13 0.80 1.00
CA ASN A 179 -26.79 0.58 -0.40
C ASN A 179 -25.79 1.62 -0.91
N ALA A 180 -25.97 2.91 -0.57
CA ALA A 180 -25.02 3.96 -0.95
C ALA A 180 -23.60 3.72 -0.38
N LEU A 181 -23.49 3.27 0.89
CA LEU A 181 -22.19 2.89 1.46
C LEU A 181 -21.58 1.66 0.78
N ARG A 182 -22.37 0.65 0.38
CA ARG A 182 -21.86 -0.49 -0.40
C ARG A 182 -21.28 -0.04 -1.75
N THR A 183 -21.95 0.88 -2.45
CA THR A 183 -21.45 1.43 -3.72
C THR A 183 -20.18 2.24 -3.49
N LEU A 184 -20.15 3.13 -2.49
CA LEU A 184 -18.95 3.90 -2.14
C LEU A 184 -17.76 3.01 -1.75
N TRP A 185 -17.99 1.90 -1.03
CA TRP A 185 -16.96 0.90 -0.73
C TRP A 185 -16.38 0.30 -2.02
N LYS A 186 -17.22 -0.18 -2.95
CA LYS A 186 -16.74 -0.74 -4.23
C LYS A 186 -16.05 0.30 -5.12
N LEU A 187 -16.49 1.57 -5.10
CA LEU A 187 -15.85 2.67 -5.83
C LEU A 187 -14.48 3.04 -5.24
N ALA A 188 -14.35 3.08 -3.91
CA ALA A 188 -13.07 3.37 -3.22
C ALA A 188 -12.08 2.21 -3.28
N PHE A 189 -12.55 0.95 -3.38
CA PHE A 189 -11.67 -0.21 -3.42
C PHE A 189 -10.83 -0.26 -4.71
N ALA A 190 -9.52 -0.36 -4.52
CA ALA A 190 -8.49 -0.38 -5.56
C ALA A 190 -8.39 0.90 -6.45
N SER A 191 -8.94 2.04 -6.02
CA SER A 191 -8.81 3.32 -6.74
C SER A 191 -8.55 4.50 -5.80
N THR A 192 -7.30 4.97 -5.74
CA THR A 192 -6.91 6.16 -4.98
C THR A 192 -7.61 7.42 -5.50
N THR A 193 -7.71 7.59 -6.82
CA THR A 193 -8.45 8.69 -7.46
C THR A 193 -9.92 8.77 -7.01
N ASN A 194 -10.54 7.63 -6.71
CA ASN A 194 -11.90 7.60 -6.17
C ASN A 194 -11.92 7.87 -4.66
N GLN A 195 -10.91 7.44 -3.91
CA GLN A 195 -10.74 7.79 -2.49
C GLN A 195 -10.59 9.32 -2.33
N ASP A 196 -9.73 9.95 -3.14
CA ASP A 196 -9.54 11.40 -3.17
C ASP A 196 -10.86 12.14 -3.45
N ARG A 197 -11.64 11.69 -4.46
CA ARG A 197 -12.95 12.26 -4.80
C ARG A 197 -13.98 12.08 -3.67
N ILE A 198 -14.05 10.90 -3.07
CA ILE A 198 -14.99 10.63 -1.97
C ILE A 198 -14.62 11.47 -0.72
N ALA A 199 -13.34 11.64 -0.43
CA ALA A 199 -12.86 12.50 0.64
C ALA A 199 -13.18 13.99 0.37
N ALA A 200 -13.03 14.46 -0.87
CA ALA A 200 -13.32 15.85 -1.27
C ALA A 200 -14.81 16.23 -1.11
N GLU A 201 -15.74 15.29 -1.26
CA GLU A 201 -17.17 15.48 -0.99
C GLU A 201 -17.53 15.52 0.53
N GLY A 202 -16.52 15.60 1.41
CA GLY A 202 -16.71 15.69 2.85
C GLY A 202 -17.14 14.37 3.51
N ALA A 203 -16.86 13.22 2.87
CA ALA A 203 -17.30 11.92 3.40
C ALA A 203 -16.65 11.55 4.74
N VAL A 204 -15.44 12.03 5.04
CA VAL A 204 -14.73 11.69 6.30
C VAL A 204 -15.52 12.15 7.53
N ASP A 205 -15.86 13.44 7.62
CA ASP A 205 -16.63 14.00 8.74
C ASP A 205 -18.04 13.39 8.82
N LEU A 206 -18.67 13.16 7.66
CA LEU A 206 -19.99 12.53 7.57
C LEU A 206 -19.99 11.11 8.14
N LEU A 207 -18.95 10.33 7.85
CA LEU A 207 -18.82 8.94 8.31
C LEU A 207 -18.32 8.86 9.77
N GLU A 208 -17.47 9.77 10.24
CA GLU A 208 -17.15 9.93 11.67
C GLU A 208 -18.44 10.23 12.48
N HIS A 209 -19.27 11.14 11.97
CA HIS A 209 -20.57 11.45 12.58
C HIS A 209 -21.56 10.29 12.53
N ILE A 210 -21.59 9.49 11.45
CA ILE A 210 -22.43 8.28 11.37
C ILE A 210 -21.96 7.22 12.37
N THR A 211 -20.65 6.96 12.47
CA THR A 211 -20.08 5.98 13.42
C THR A 211 -20.21 6.41 14.88
N SER A 212 -20.31 7.70 15.18
CA SER A 212 -20.51 8.23 16.56
C SER A 212 -21.84 7.85 17.23
N LYS A 213 -22.80 7.28 16.50
CA LYS A 213 -24.17 7.01 16.96
C LYS A 213 -24.40 5.51 17.15
N SER A 214 -25.43 5.16 17.92
CA SER A 214 -25.93 3.78 17.97
C SER A 214 -26.59 3.44 16.63
N GLN A 215 -25.80 2.91 15.70
CA GLN A 215 -26.23 2.46 14.38
C GLN A 215 -26.58 0.97 14.38
N PRO A 216 -27.42 0.47 13.46
CA PRO A 216 -27.52 -0.95 13.20
C PRO A 216 -26.14 -1.50 12.78
N PRO A 217 -25.71 -2.69 13.26
CA PRO A 217 -24.33 -3.17 13.08
C PRO A 217 -23.84 -3.19 11.63
N ARG A 218 -24.73 -3.45 10.66
CA ARG A 218 -24.39 -3.48 9.24
C ARG A 218 -23.98 -2.11 8.68
N LEU A 219 -24.60 -1.02 9.16
CA LEU A 219 -24.23 0.33 8.77
C LEU A 219 -22.89 0.75 9.40
N LEU A 220 -22.59 0.29 10.62
CA LEU A 220 -21.29 0.47 11.26
C LEU A 220 -20.17 -0.25 10.49
N VAL A 221 -20.36 -1.51 10.09
CA VAL A 221 -19.40 -2.25 9.23
C VAL A 221 -19.12 -1.45 7.96
N LEU A 222 -20.16 -0.99 7.26
CA LEU A 222 -20.03 -0.31 5.98
C LEU A 222 -19.38 1.08 6.11
N ALA A 223 -19.75 1.87 7.12
CA ALA A 223 -19.16 3.19 7.34
C ALA A 223 -17.69 3.10 7.78
N ALA A 224 -17.36 2.16 8.68
CA ALA A 224 -15.97 1.89 9.07
C ALA A 224 -15.14 1.32 7.90
N GLY A 225 -15.77 0.55 7.02
CA GLY A 225 -15.16 0.03 5.79
C GLY A 225 -14.79 1.11 4.79
N VAL A 226 -15.73 2.01 4.46
CA VAL A 226 -15.45 3.16 3.59
C VAL A 226 -14.40 4.07 4.22
N LEU A 227 -14.52 4.42 5.51
CA LEU A 227 -13.48 5.18 6.21
C LEU A 227 -12.10 4.51 6.13
N GLY A 228 -12.02 3.20 6.34
CA GLY A 228 -10.79 2.44 6.20
C GLY A 228 -10.18 2.54 4.80
N LEU A 229 -10.98 2.44 3.75
CA LEU A 229 -10.50 2.64 2.37
C LEU A 229 -10.06 4.10 2.09
N LEU A 230 -10.59 5.09 2.83
CA LEU A 230 -10.12 6.47 2.82
C LEU A 230 -8.90 6.72 3.74
N GLY A 231 -8.20 5.67 4.20
CA GLY A 231 -7.18 5.73 5.25
C GLY A 231 -6.11 6.82 5.10
N GLN A 232 -5.69 7.15 3.87
CA GLN A 232 -4.72 8.23 3.60
C GLN A 232 -5.22 9.64 4.00
N HIS A 233 -6.54 9.82 4.16
CA HIS A 233 -7.19 11.05 4.59
C HIS A 233 -7.59 11.04 6.08
N LEU A 234 -7.31 9.94 6.83
CA LEU A 234 -7.69 9.81 8.23
C LEU A 234 -6.56 10.21 9.19
N ASP A 235 -6.81 11.22 10.02
CA ASP A 235 -5.98 11.53 11.19
C ASP A 235 -6.14 10.47 12.32
N SER A 236 -5.32 10.58 13.36
CA SER A 236 -5.37 9.67 14.51
C SER A 236 -6.67 9.78 15.32
N ARG A 237 -7.35 10.94 15.36
CA ARG A 237 -8.62 11.14 16.07
C ARG A 237 -9.72 10.31 15.42
N VAL A 238 -9.88 10.40 14.10
CA VAL A 238 -10.93 9.68 13.37
C VAL A 238 -10.71 8.16 13.48
N ARG A 239 -9.45 7.71 13.45
CA ARG A 239 -9.08 6.30 13.64
C ARG A 239 -9.42 5.77 15.04
N ASP A 240 -9.10 6.55 16.07
CA ASP A 240 -9.41 6.22 17.46
C ASP A 240 -10.91 6.24 17.73
N HIS A 241 -11.66 7.14 17.07
CA HIS A 241 -13.11 7.20 17.09
C HIS A 241 -13.75 5.95 16.44
N ILE A 242 -13.30 5.55 15.24
CA ILE A 242 -13.74 4.30 14.59
C ILE A 242 -13.53 3.10 15.52
N ALA A 243 -12.39 3.03 16.21
CA ALA A 243 -12.10 1.95 17.16
C ALA A 243 -12.99 2.01 18.43
N ALA A 244 -13.15 3.19 19.03
CA ALA A 244 -13.97 3.40 20.24
C ALA A 244 -15.46 3.07 20.02
N TYR A 245 -15.99 3.35 18.84
CA TYR A 245 -17.37 3.01 18.45
C TYR A 245 -17.51 1.62 17.82
N GLY A 246 -16.50 0.76 17.93
CA GLY A 246 -16.57 -0.66 17.58
C GLY A 246 -16.41 -0.98 16.08
N GLY A 247 -15.98 -0.03 15.26
CA GLY A 247 -15.74 -0.24 13.82
C GLY A 247 -14.66 -1.29 13.54
N THR A 248 -13.61 -1.37 14.36
CA THR A 248 -12.58 -2.42 14.28
C THR A 248 -13.16 -3.82 14.56
N GLN A 249 -14.02 -3.94 15.57
CA GLN A 249 -14.74 -5.16 15.92
C GLN A 249 -15.69 -5.57 14.78
N ALA A 250 -16.37 -4.59 14.19
CA ALA A 250 -17.31 -4.78 13.09
C ALA A 250 -16.61 -5.33 11.83
N LEU A 251 -15.46 -4.77 11.44
CA LEU A 251 -14.65 -5.27 10.32
C LEU A 251 -14.08 -6.68 10.58
N LEU A 252 -13.62 -6.97 11.81
CA LEU A 252 -13.17 -8.30 12.20
C LEU A 252 -14.30 -9.35 12.18
N GLY A 253 -15.49 -9.00 12.65
CA GLY A 253 -16.68 -9.86 12.56
C GLY A 253 -17.17 -10.07 11.12
N PHE A 254 -16.98 -9.09 10.23
CA PHE A 254 -17.25 -9.25 8.80
C PHE A 254 -16.30 -10.28 8.15
N LEU A 255 -15.00 -10.23 8.47
CA LEU A 255 -14.01 -11.23 8.02
C LEU A 255 -14.36 -12.66 8.47
N GLN A 256 -14.84 -12.83 9.71
CA GLN A 256 -15.28 -14.14 10.22
C GLN A 256 -16.54 -14.69 9.53
N SER A 257 -17.39 -13.82 8.98
CA SER A 257 -18.71 -14.20 8.43
C SER A 257 -18.74 -14.37 6.91
N HIS A 258 -17.71 -13.93 6.19
CA HIS A 258 -17.68 -13.93 4.72
C HIS A 258 -16.37 -14.54 4.17
N PRO A 259 -16.17 -15.87 4.21
CA PRO A 259 -14.93 -16.55 3.81
C PRO A 259 -14.71 -16.62 2.28
N ASN A 260 -15.03 -15.55 1.54
CA ASN A 260 -14.73 -15.37 0.12
C ASN A 260 -13.56 -14.41 0.00
N ASP A 261 -12.50 -14.80 -0.71
CA ASP A 261 -11.29 -14.00 -0.92
C ASP A 261 -11.55 -12.55 -1.35
N SER A 262 -12.54 -12.28 -2.22
CA SER A 262 -12.85 -10.90 -2.63
C SER A 262 -13.29 -10.04 -1.43
N HIS A 263 -14.28 -10.50 -0.66
CA HIS A 263 -14.77 -9.78 0.51
C HIS A 263 -13.75 -9.73 1.65
N THR A 264 -12.94 -10.79 1.79
CA THR A 264 -11.83 -10.86 2.73
C THR A 264 -10.74 -9.82 2.41
N CYS A 265 -10.31 -9.73 1.15
CA CYS A 265 -9.31 -8.76 0.70
C CYS A 265 -9.82 -7.31 0.87
N GLU A 266 -11.08 -7.06 0.52
CA GLU A 266 -11.73 -5.76 0.69
C GLU A 266 -11.77 -5.32 2.17
N ALA A 267 -12.21 -6.20 3.07
CA ALA A 267 -12.29 -5.90 4.50
C ALA A 267 -10.92 -5.86 5.19
N LEU A 268 -9.93 -6.65 4.77
CA LEU A 268 -8.55 -6.53 5.23
C LEU A 268 -7.90 -5.22 4.77
N THR A 269 -8.21 -4.76 3.56
CA THR A 269 -7.71 -3.47 3.05
C THR A 269 -8.29 -2.32 3.86
N ALA A 270 -9.60 -2.33 4.12
CA ALA A 270 -10.24 -1.35 5.00
C ALA A 270 -9.69 -1.40 6.44
N LEU A 271 -9.57 -2.60 7.03
CA LEU A 271 -9.01 -2.77 8.38
C LEU A 271 -7.55 -2.30 8.46
N SER A 272 -6.72 -2.61 7.45
CA SER A 272 -5.36 -2.07 7.34
C SER A 272 -5.37 -0.55 7.24
N GLY A 273 -6.34 0.04 6.54
CA GLY A 273 -6.48 1.49 6.41
C GLY A 273 -6.87 2.20 7.70
N VAL A 274 -7.64 1.56 8.59
CA VAL A 274 -7.92 2.06 9.96
C VAL A 274 -6.74 1.84 10.91
N CYS A 275 -6.11 0.66 10.88
CA CYS A 275 -5.04 0.27 11.79
C CYS A 275 -3.69 0.96 11.52
N VAL A 276 -3.25 1.00 10.26
CA VAL A 276 -1.94 1.57 9.89
C VAL A 276 -2.00 3.09 9.95
N GLY A 277 -1.51 3.65 11.06
CA GLY A 277 -1.63 5.07 11.44
C GLY A 277 -2.54 5.33 12.64
N GLY A 278 -3.24 4.32 13.17
CA GLY A 278 -4.04 4.43 14.39
C GLY A 278 -3.21 4.37 15.68
N SER A 279 -3.76 4.88 16.80
CA SER A 279 -3.06 4.90 18.09
C SER A 279 -3.13 3.56 18.84
N PHE A 280 -2.66 3.54 20.09
CA PHE A 280 -2.90 2.44 21.04
C PHE A 280 -4.36 2.00 21.08
N VAL A 281 -5.32 2.94 21.01
CA VAL A 281 -6.75 2.66 21.13
C VAL A 281 -7.19 1.68 20.04
N VAL A 282 -6.72 1.88 18.80
CA VAL A 282 -7.02 0.99 17.67
C VAL A 282 -6.39 -0.40 17.88
N ARG A 283 -5.11 -0.47 18.27
CA ARG A 283 -4.43 -1.77 18.50
C ARG A 283 -5.04 -2.55 19.66
N SER A 284 -5.41 -1.86 20.74
CA SER A 284 -6.05 -2.44 21.92
C SER A 284 -7.42 -3.01 21.56
N ASN A 285 -8.26 -2.25 20.85
CA ASN A 285 -9.57 -2.74 20.39
C ASN A 285 -9.44 -3.97 19.46
N VAL A 286 -8.50 -3.96 18.50
CA VAL A 286 -8.24 -5.12 17.62
C VAL A 286 -7.79 -6.35 18.42
N ARG A 287 -6.96 -6.18 19.46
CA ARG A 287 -6.53 -7.29 20.33
C ARG A 287 -7.67 -7.83 21.19
N ILE A 288 -8.48 -6.95 21.81
CA ILE A 288 -9.65 -7.32 22.62
C ILE A 288 -10.72 -8.04 21.76
N ALA A 289 -10.85 -7.65 20.49
CA ALA A 289 -11.72 -8.29 19.50
C ALA A 289 -11.24 -9.70 19.04
N GLY A 290 -10.13 -10.21 19.58
CA GLY A 290 -9.53 -11.49 19.14
C GLY A 290 -8.86 -11.42 17.77
N GLY A 291 -8.54 -10.22 17.28
CA GLY A 291 -8.08 -9.98 15.91
C GLY A 291 -6.88 -10.82 15.47
N GLU A 292 -5.96 -11.14 16.38
CA GLU A 292 -4.81 -12.02 16.12
C GLU A 292 -5.25 -13.44 15.70
N SER A 293 -6.22 -14.03 16.42
CA SER A 293 -6.78 -15.34 16.09
C SER A 293 -7.58 -15.33 14.78
N ILE A 294 -8.25 -14.21 14.48
CA ILE A 294 -9.02 -14.02 13.24
C ILE A 294 -8.05 -13.93 12.04
N LEU A 295 -7.04 -13.06 12.14
CA LEU A 295 -6.00 -12.89 11.13
C LEU A 295 -5.23 -14.21 10.88
N MET A 296 -4.81 -14.93 11.93
CA MET A 296 -4.16 -16.24 11.81
C MET A 296 -5.06 -17.34 11.19
N THR A 297 -6.39 -17.17 11.24
CA THR A 297 -7.33 -18.06 10.55
C THR A 297 -7.43 -17.69 9.06
N VAL A 298 -7.54 -16.39 8.76
CA VAL A 298 -7.58 -15.85 7.38
C VAL A 298 -6.26 -16.03 6.63
N SER A 299 -5.13 -16.11 7.34
CA SER A 299 -3.79 -16.41 6.80
C SER A 299 -3.67 -17.73 6.01
N ARG A 300 -4.71 -18.57 6.02
CA ARG A 300 -4.75 -19.87 5.34
C ARG A 300 -5.33 -19.81 3.91
N SER A 301 -5.71 -18.63 3.41
CA SER A 301 -6.08 -18.46 2.00
C SER A 301 -4.84 -18.54 1.10
N ASP A 302 -4.99 -19.20 -0.06
CA ASP A 302 -3.98 -19.27 -1.12
C ASP A 302 -3.77 -17.92 -1.84
N ASN A 303 -4.63 -16.93 -1.59
CA ASN A 303 -4.55 -15.61 -2.19
C ASN A 303 -3.42 -14.77 -1.56
N LYS A 304 -2.32 -14.61 -2.31
CA LYS A 304 -1.13 -13.84 -1.91
C LYS A 304 -1.43 -12.43 -1.37
N GLN A 305 -2.44 -11.73 -1.90
CA GLN A 305 -2.79 -10.38 -1.45
C GLN A 305 -3.41 -10.42 -0.03
N ILE A 306 -4.18 -11.47 0.28
CA ILE A 306 -4.72 -11.72 1.62
C ILE A 306 -3.59 -12.07 2.58
N THR A 307 -2.67 -12.96 2.19
CA THR A 307 -1.51 -13.32 3.01
C THR A 307 -0.67 -12.10 3.38
N GLU A 308 -0.37 -11.23 2.41
CA GLU A 308 0.40 -10.00 2.60
C GLU A 308 -0.31 -8.99 3.53
N LEU A 309 -1.61 -8.73 3.30
CA LEU A 309 -2.41 -7.86 4.17
C LEU A 309 -2.50 -8.40 5.61
N VAL A 310 -2.63 -9.71 5.78
CA VAL A 310 -2.63 -10.39 7.08
C VAL A 310 -1.27 -10.25 7.79
N ASN A 311 -0.18 -10.54 7.09
CA ASN A 311 1.18 -10.42 7.65
C ASN A 311 1.44 -9.00 8.17
N ARG A 312 1.18 -7.98 7.35
CA ARG A 312 1.36 -6.56 7.72
C ARG A 312 0.50 -6.14 8.91
N LEU A 313 -0.73 -6.66 9.01
CA LEU A 313 -1.61 -6.43 10.16
C LEU A 313 -1.12 -7.16 11.43
N LEU A 314 -0.58 -8.37 11.31
CA LEU A 314 0.01 -9.11 12.43
C LEU A 314 1.31 -8.48 12.93
N GLU A 315 2.18 -7.98 12.04
CA GLU A 315 3.38 -7.21 12.41
C GLU A 315 3.01 -5.93 13.17
N TRP A 316 1.98 -5.20 12.70
CA TRP A 316 1.46 -4.03 13.40
C TRP A 316 0.82 -4.37 14.76
N LEU A 317 0.14 -5.52 14.89
CA LEU A 317 -0.55 -5.95 16.10
C LEU A 317 0.40 -6.53 17.17
N THR A 318 1.47 -7.20 16.73
CA THR A 318 2.55 -7.76 17.57
C THR A 318 3.70 -6.77 17.80
N GLY A 319 3.76 -5.67 17.05
CA GLY A 319 4.65 -4.53 17.31
C GLY A 319 6.14 -4.79 17.06
N ASN A 320 6.47 -5.64 16.08
CA ASN A 320 7.84 -6.10 15.76
C ASN A 320 8.58 -6.85 16.88
N VAL A 321 7.90 -7.32 17.94
CA VAL A 321 8.56 -8.05 19.05
C VAL A 321 9.26 -9.33 18.57
N ALA A 322 8.65 -10.06 17.62
CA ALA A 322 9.29 -11.23 16.99
C ALA A 322 10.55 -10.85 16.20
N GLN A 323 10.50 -9.76 15.41
CA GLN A 323 11.64 -9.24 14.65
C GLN A 323 12.77 -8.77 15.57
N LEU A 324 12.46 -8.05 16.66
CA LEU A 324 13.43 -7.61 17.65
C LEU A 324 14.06 -8.79 18.40
N SER A 325 13.28 -9.82 18.74
CA SER A 325 13.80 -11.06 19.32
C SER A 325 14.75 -11.79 18.36
N ALA A 326 14.40 -11.89 17.08
CA ALA A 326 15.25 -12.49 16.06
C ALA A 326 16.51 -11.66 15.77
N LEU A 327 16.44 -10.33 15.87
CA LEU A 327 17.59 -9.45 15.78
C LEU A 327 18.51 -9.58 17.02
N CYS A 328 17.96 -9.76 18.22
CA CYS A 328 18.75 -9.98 19.43
C CYS A 328 19.66 -11.21 19.33
N THR A 329 19.19 -12.33 18.76
CA THR A 329 20.01 -13.56 18.64
C THR A 329 21.23 -13.40 17.73
N THR A 330 21.25 -12.37 16.87
CA THR A 330 22.42 -12.04 16.02
C THR A 330 23.54 -11.28 16.74
N MET A 331 23.34 -10.87 18.00
CA MET A 331 24.26 -9.98 18.75
C MET A 331 25.43 -10.68 19.45
N GLY A 332 25.58 -12.01 19.30
CA GLY A 332 26.69 -12.77 19.90
C GLY A 332 26.71 -12.67 21.43
N GLU A 333 27.88 -12.41 22.01
CA GLU A 333 28.06 -12.32 23.47
C GLU A 333 27.22 -11.19 24.12
N VAL A 334 26.76 -10.21 23.33
CA VAL A 334 25.94 -9.07 23.79
C VAL A 334 24.44 -9.38 23.75
N GLU A 335 24.03 -10.55 23.24
CA GLU A 335 22.63 -11.00 23.20
C GLU A 335 21.91 -10.92 24.58
N PRO A 336 22.49 -11.34 25.73
CA PRO A 336 21.80 -11.26 27.02
C PRO A 336 21.47 -9.83 27.44
N LEU A 337 22.35 -8.88 27.13
CA LEU A 337 22.15 -7.45 27.38
C LEU A 337 21.04 -6.89 26.50
N CYS A 338 20.95 -7.36 25.25
CA CYS A 338 19.85 -7.03 24.34
C CYS A 338 18.51 -7.60 24.84
N ARG A 339 18.51 -8.82 25.42
CA ARG A 339 17.32 -9.40 26.07
C ARG A 339 16.83 -8.54 27.24
N HIS A 340 17.73 -7.97 28.06
CA HIS A 340 17.31 -7.08 29.15
C HIS A 340 16.53 -5.86 28.66
N VAL A 341 16.96 -5.25 27.55
CA VAL A 341 16.22 -4.15 26.91
C VAL A 341 14.88 -4.64 26.35
N LEU A 342 14.85 -5.79 25.67
CA LEU A 342 13.63 -6.36 25.11
C LEU A 342 12.60 -6.76 26.19
N GLU A 343 13.04 -7.31 27.33
CA GLU A 343 12.21 -7.63 28.50
C GLU A 343 11.48 -6.38 29.02
N ARG A 344 12.21 -5.28 29.23
CA ARG A 344 11.65 -4.01 29.72
C ARG A 344 10.77 -3.33 28.68
N LEU A 345 11.20 -3.28 27.42
CA LEU A 345 10.42 -2.71 26.32
C LEU A 345 9.07 -3.44 26.14
N ASN A 346 9.06 -4.77 26.22
CA ASN A 346 7.83 -5.56 26.22
C ASN A 346 6.97 -5.29 27.48
N SER A 347 7.60 -5.09 28.64
CA SER A 347 6.89 -4.73 29.89
C SER A 347 6.23 -3.36 29.79
N SER A 348 6.88 -2.36 29.19
CA SER A 348 6.31 -1.04 28.92
C SER A 348 5.16 -1.12 27.91
N LEU A 349 5.34 -1.81 26.78
CA LEU A 349 4.30 -2.01 25.76
C LEU A 349 3.05 -2.73 26.32
N ASN A 350 3.23 -3.67 27.25
CA ASN A 350 2.13 -4.40 27.89
C ASN A 350 1.42 -3.61 29.00
N GLN A 351 2.00 -2.52 29.51
CA GLN A 351 1.33 -1.61 30.45
C GLN A 351 0.37 -0.63 29.75
N GLY A 352 0.30 -0.66 28.42
CA GLY A 352 -0.65 0.13 27.61
C GLY A 352 -0.13 1.49 27.15
N GLU A 353 1.12 1.81 27.49
CA GLU A 353 1.76 3.07 27.09
C GLU A 353 2.36 2.99 25.67
N ASP A 354 1.56 2.91 24.61
CA ASP A 354 2.07 3.22 23.24
C ASP A 354 2.14 4.75 23.04
N ASN A 355 2.86 5.39 23.95
CA ASN A 355 3.32 6.76 23.82
C ASN A 355 4.33 6.82 22.67
N GLU A 356 4.28 7.87 21.84
CA GLU A 356 5.21 8.05 20.72
C GLU A 356 6.69 7.95 21.14
N LYS A 357 7.01 8.30 22.39
CA LYS A 357 8.34 8.07 22.96
C LYS A 357 8.76 6.59 22.98
N ILE A 358 7.88 5.66 23.37
CA ILE A 358 8.17 4.22 23.38
C ILE A 358 8.35 3.70 21.94
N ARG A 359 7.59 4.24 20.96
CA ARG A 359 7.83 3.99 19.54
C ARG A 359 9.24 4.43 19.11
N CYS A 360 9.70 5.61 19.54
CA CYS A 360 11.06 6.11 19.28
C CYS A 360 12.14 5.23 19.93
N VAL A 361 11.98 4.87 21.21
CA VAL A 361 12.89 3.96 21.93
C VAL A 361 13.01 2.61 21.23
N ARG A 362 11.87 2.01 20.81
CA ARG A 362 11.83 0.77 20.03
C ARG A 362 12.56 0.90 18.69
N ASN A 363 12.34 2.00 17.95
CA ASN A 363 12.99 2.23 16.66
C ASN A 363 14.51 2.30 16.83
N ARG A 364 15.01 3.07 17.81
CA ARG A 364 16.44 3.15 18.13
C ARG A 364 17.03 1.81 18.56
N PHE A 365 16.32 1.03 19.38
CA PHE A 365 16.75 -0.32 19.72
C PHE A 365 16.85 -1.22 18.48
N SER A 366 15.87 -1.15 17.57
CA SER A 366 15.94 -1.84 16.27
C SER A 366 17.19 -1.44 15.46
N THR A 367 17.52 -0.14 15.41
CA THR A 367 18.71 0.37 14.72
C THR A 367 20.01 -0.12 15.38
N VAL A 368 20.10 -0.08 16.72
CA VAL A 368 21.27 -0.61 17.45
C VAL A 368 21.48 -2.10 17.14
N LEU A 369 20.42 -2.91 17.10
CA LEU A 369 20.53 -4.32 16.72
C LEU A 369 20.94 -4.48 15.24
N LYS A 370 20.27 -3.81 14.30
CA LYS A 370 20.55 -3.88 12.86
C LYS A 370 21.97 -3.45 12.48
N VAL A 371 22.56 -2.50 13.23
CA VAL A 371 23.92 -1.98 12.98
C VAL A 371 25.01 -2.86 13.61
N ASN A 372 24.66 -3.81 14.50
CA ASN A 372 25.64 -4.60 15.28
C ASN A 372 25.45 -6.13 15.23
N GLY A 373 24.30 -6.62 14.76
CA GLY A 373 24.05 -8.03 14.53
C GLY A 373 24.95 -8.63 13.44
N GLY A 374 25.31 -9.90 13.59
CA GLY A 374 26.10 -10.66 12.60
C GLY A 374 27.59 -10.31 12.52
N LYS A 375 28.06 -9.30 13.27
CA LYS A 375 29.47 -8.90 13.35
C LYS A 375 30.39 -10.00 13.87
N ALA A 376 31.65 -10.02 13.42
CA ALA A 376 32.66 -10.97 13.89
C ALA A 376 33.11 -10.68 15.33
N MET A 377 33.66 -11.69 16.04
CA MET A 377 33.99 -11.55 17.47
C MET A 377 34.93 -10.38 17.81
N VAL A 378 35.95 -10.09 17.00
CA VAL A 378 36.80 -8.88 17.17
C VAL A 378 36.00 -7.59 17.05
N GLU A 379 35.04 -7.51 16.12
CA GLU A 379 34.21 -6.31 15.93
C GLU A 379 33.26 -6.12 17.11
N ARG A 380 32.72 -7.20 17.67
CA ARG A 380 31.91 -7.20 18.90
C ARG A 380 32.73 -6.75 20.12
N LEU A 381 33.99 -7.21 20.23
CA LEU A 381 34.94 -6.79 21.26
C LEU A 381 35.23 -5.27 21.23
N VAL A 382 35.61 -4.71 20.08
CA VAL A 382 35.92 -3.27 19.97
C VAL A 382 34.68 -2.39 20.07
N SER A 383 33.54 -2.82 19.55
CA SER A 383 32.27 -2.06 19.65
C SER A 383 31.61 -2.17 21.03
N PHE A 384 32.06 -3.06 21.91
CA PHE A 384 31.42 -3.39 23.19
C PHE A 384 31.08 -2.16 24.04
N ARG A 385 32.00 -1.18 24.19
CA ARG A 385 31.71 0.06 24.92
C ARG A 385 30.50 0.78 24.32
N SER A 386 30.53 1.06 23.01
CA SER A 386 29.51 1.90 22.39
C SER A 386 28.15 1.20 22.36
N VAL A 387 28.12 -0.10 22.03
CA VAL A 387 26.89 -0.90 22.05
C VAL A 387 26.28 -0.97 23.45
N THR A 388 27.10 -1.21 24.50
CA THR A 388 26.58 -1.20 25.88
C THR A 388 26.19 0.20 26.36
N GLY A 389 26.86 1.27 25.89
CA GLY A 389 26.45 2.66 26.11
C GLY A 389 25.06 2.97 25.54
N PHE A 390 24.80 2.64 24.27
CA PHE A 390 23.48 2.85 23.65
C PHE A 390 22.37 2.03 24.31
N LEU A 391 22.68 0.84 24.83
CA LEU A 391 21.73 0.02 25.58
C LEU A 391 21.46 0.58 27.00
N ASP A 392 22.45 1.21 27.67
CA ASP A 392 22.24 1.95 28.93
C ASP A 392 21.40 3.22 28.68
N GLU A 393 21.65 3.98 27.60
CA GLU A 393 20.78 5.09 27.17
C GLU A 393 19.32 4.64 27.02
N ILE A 394 19.09 3.54 26.31
CA ILE A 394 17.75 2.97 26.11
C ILE A 394 17.13 2.53 27.45
N HIS A 395 17.90 1.96 28.36
CA HIS A 395 17.41 1.63 29.71
C HIS A 395 17.07 2.87 30.56
N VAL A 396 17.84 3.96 30.47
CA VAL A 396 17.55 5.23 31.14
C VAL A 396 16.31 5.92 30.54
N GLU A 397 16.05 5.73 29.25
CA GLU A 397 14.81 6.21 28.63
C GLU A 397 13.60 5.35 29.01
N LEU A 398 13.77 4.03 29.17
CA LEU A 398 12.72 3.15 29.67
C LEU A 398 12.33 3.42 31.14
N ASP A 399 13.21 4.04 31.93
CA ASP A 399 12.89 4.51 33.29
C ASP A 399 11.81 5.62 33.31
N GLN A 400 11.47 6.24 32.16
CA GLN A 400 10.34 7.17 32.05
C GLN A 400 8.97 6.48 32.09
N PHE A 401 8.91 5.16 31.91
CA PHE A 401 7.67 4.37 31.72
C PHE A 401 7.51 3.21 32.72
N GLU A 402 8.44 3.06 33.67
CA GLU A 402 8.43 1.98 34.65
C GLU A 402 8.57 2.49 36.08
N CYS A 403 7.54 2.33 36.90
CA CYS A 403 7.54 2.68 38.32
C CYS A 403 8.51 1.86 39.21
N ARG A 404 9.37 1.00 38.63
CA ARG A 404 10.29 0.08 39.32
C ARG A 404 11.76 0.50 39.16
N GLY A 405 12.05 1.75 39.47
CA GLY A 405 13.39 2.33 39.30
C GLY A 405 14.51 1.51 39.94
N GLY A 406 15.63 1.36 39.22
CA GLY A 406 16.91 0.87 39.74
C GLY A 406 17.13 -0.65 39.76
N LEU A 407 16.10 -1.49 39.90
CA LEU A 407 16.30 -2.95 39.99
C LEU A 407 16.93 -3.58 38.74
N TRP A 408 16.67 -3.01 37.56
CA TRP A 408 17.32 -3.45 36.33
C TRP A 408 18.83 -3.15 36.32
N ARG A 409 19.26 -2.04 36.94
CA ARG A 409 20.62 -1.50 36.84
C ARG A 409 21.64 -2.45 37.44
N THR A 410 21.36 -3.05 38.59
CA THR A 410 22.26 -4.03 39.22
C THR A 410 22.39 -5.33 38.41
N ARG A 411 21.29 -5.84 37.82
CA ARG A 411 21.32 -7.01 36.91
C ARG A 411 22.10 -6.67 35.63
N TRP A 412 21.86 -5.49 35.08
CA TRP A 412 22.54 -4.97 33.88
C TRP A 412 24.05 -4.83 34.09
N GLU A 413 24.49 -4.15 35.14
CA GLU A 413 25.90 -3.92 35.46
C GLU A 413 26.62 -5.25 35.72
N THR A 414 26.00 -6.17 36.49
CA THR A 414 26.55 -7.51 36.76
C THR A 414 26.76 -8.33 35.49
N ASP A 415 25.75 -8.38 34.61
CA ASP A 415 25.83 -9.17 33.38
C ASP A 415 26.75 -8.52 32.34
N ARG A 416 26.76 -7.18 32.25
CA ARG A 416 27.68 -6.41 31.40
C ARG A 416 29.12 -6.69 31.78
N ASP A 417 29.44 -6.63 33.06
CA ASP A 417 30.81 -6.80 33.54
C ASP A 417 31.25 -8.27 33.48
N ARG A 418 30.32 -9.24 33.66
CA ARG A 418 30.56 -10.66 33.33
C ARG A 418 30.94 -10.86 31.86
N ILE A 419 30.15 -10.30 30.94
CA ILE A 419 30.37 -10.45 29.49
C ILE A 419 31.67 -9.74 29.05
N ARG A 420 31.97 -8.56 29.62
CA ARG A 420 33.23 -7.85 29.39
C ARG A 420 34.44 -8.70 29.82
N ASN A 421 34.38 -9.28 31.03
CA ASN A 421 35.45 -10.13 31.54
C ASN A 421 35.62 -11.44 30.73
N ASP A 422 34.54 -12.02 30.22
CA ASP A 422 34.63 -13.20 29.33
C ASP A 422 35.26 -12.83 27.97
N LEU A 423 34.83 -11.73 27.34
CA LEU A 423 35.39 -11.26 26.08
C LEU A 423 36.89 -10.91 26.18
N PHE A 424 37.30 -10.22 27.23
CA PHE A 424 38.72 -9.87 27.48
C PHE A 424 39.54 -11.00 28.12
N GLY A 425 38.90 -12.10 28.56
CA GLY A 425 39.58 -13.31 29.04
C GLY A 425 40.00 -14.28 27.93
N ARG A 426 39.56 -14.06 26.68
CA ARG A 426 39.83 -14.91 25.52
C ARG A 426 41.18 -14.61 24.88
N ASP A 427 41.80 -15.63 24.29
CA ASP A 427 43.06 -15.46 23.56
C ASP A 427 42.85 -14.91 22.14
N ALA A 428 43.93 -14.36 21.55
CA ALA A 428 43.87 -13.74 20.22
C ALA A 428 43.52 -14.72 19.07
N THR A 429 43.71 -16.04 19.26
CA THR A 429 43.37 -17.07 18.27
C THR A 429 41.90 -17.46 18.33
N GLN A 430 41.28 -17.36 19.51
CA GLN A 430 39.84 -17.47 19.74
C GLN A 430 39.11 -16.23 19.20
N LEU A 431 39.55 -15.02 19.57
CA LEU A 431 38.91 -13.76 19.15
C LEU A 431 38.90 -13.57 17.63
N VAL A 432 39.87 -14.16 16.91
CA VAL A 432 40.05 -14.05 15.45
C VAL A 432 39.55 -15.30 14.70
N SER A 433 38.89 -16.26 15.36
CA SER A 433 38.38 -17.49 14.70
C SER A 433 37.55 -17.20 13.45
N ASP A 434 36.60 -16.28 13.58
CA ASP A 434 35.55 -15.99 12.60
C ASP A 434 36.07 -15.20 11.38
N LEU A 435 37.34 -14.78 11.41
CA LEU A 435 37.96 -13.89 10.41
C LEU A 435 38.97 -14.60 9.51
N ARG A 436 39.34 -15.86 9.80
CA ARG A 436 40.51 -16.54 9.20
C ARG A 436 40.51 -16.59 7.67
N ASP A 437 39.33 -16.68 7.06
CA ASP A 437 39.17 -16.92 5.62
C ASP A 437 38.87 -15.64 4.80
N SER A 438 38.79 -14.46 5.44
CA SER A 438 38.48 -13.19 4.76
C SER A 438 39.52 -12.10 5.05
N GLY A 439 40.37 -11.80 4.06
CA GLY A 439 41.38 -10.74 4.17
C GLY A 439 40.78 -9.36 4.44
N ASP A 440 39.71 -8.98 3.75
CA ASP A 440 39.05 -7.68 3.93
C ASP A 440 38.43 -7.53 5.32
N ALA A 441 37.83 -8.61 5.87
CA ALA A 441 37.33 -8.61 7.24
C ALA A 441 38.47 -8.51 8.27
N GLN A 442 39.64 -9.13 8.01
CA GLN A 442 40.85 -8.94 8.82
C GLN A 442 41.35 -7.48 8.76
N VAL A 443 41.33 -6.84 7.58
CA VAL A 443 41.68 -5.41 7.43
C VAL A 443 40.71 -4.53 8.20
N GLY A 444 39.41 -4.80 8.10
CA GLY A 444 38.35 -4.10 8.84
C GLY A 444 38.54 -4.21 10.36
N ALA A 445 38.72 -5.42 10.87
CA ALA A 445 38.96 -5.68 12.29
C ALA A 445 40.24 -4.98 12.80
N LEU A 446 41.35 -5.07 12.07
CA LEU A 446 42.60 -4.35 12.37
C LEU A 446 42.38 -2.82 12.39
N THR A 447 41.62 -2.31 11.42
CA THR A 447 41.29 -0.90 11.26
C THR A 447 40.43 -0.34 12.39
N LEU A 448 39.57 -1.19 13.00
CA LEU A 448 38.80 -0.84 14.20
C LEU A 448 39.66 -0.94 15.47
N LEU A 449 40.50 -1.98 15.62
CA LEU A 449 41.44 -2.11 16.75
C LEU A 449 42.39 -0.91 16.86
N MET A 450 42.94 -0.45 15.74
CA MET A 450 43.79 0.75 15.69
C MET A 450 43.05 2.04 16.08
N TYR A 451 41.80 2.19 15.64
CA TYR A 451 40.96 3.32 16.02
C TYR A 451 40.75 3.33 17.54
N GLU A 452 40.41 2.17 18.10
CA GLU A 452 40.00 2.04 19.50
C GLU A 452 41.18 2.20 20.48
N THR A 453 42.32 1.57 20.16
CA THR A 453 43.56 1.70 20.95
C THR A 453 44.23 3.08 20.87
N LYS A 454 43.96 3.88 19.82
CA LYS A 454 44.45 5.27 19.66
C LYS A 454 43.48 6.30 20.25
N LYS A 455 42.23 6.33 19.76
CA LYS A 455 41.27 7.42 20.03
C LYS A 455 40.56 7.27 21.37
N ASN A 456 40.31 6.03 21.78
CA ASN A 456 39.41 5.68 22.86
C ASN A 456 40.10 4.98 24.05
N ARG A 457 41.45 5.02 24.08
CA ARG A 457 42.34 4.33 25.04
C ARG A 457 41.94 4.46 26.52
N SER A 458 41.38 5.59 26.93
CA SER A 458 40.91 5.85 28.30
C SER A 458 39.69 5.02 28.73
N SER A 459 39.02 4.33 27.80
CA SER A 459 37.87 3.44 28.05
C SER A 459 38.26 2.03 28.53
N TYR A 460 39.57 1.76 28.63
CA TYR A 460 40.13 0.42 28.79
C TYR A 460 41.18 0.36 29.92
N SER A 461 41.22 -0.77 30.62
CA SER A 461 42.28 -1.07 31.59
C SER A 461 43.60 -1.41 30.89
N ALA A 462 44.70 -1.45 31.65
CA ALA A 462 46.00 -1.89 31.12
C ALA A 462 45.94 -3.31 30.52
N GLN A 463 45.26 -4.24 31.19
CA GLN A 463 45.09 -5.63 30.76
C GLN A 463 44.25 -5.73 29.48
N GLU A 464 43.19 -4.93 29.37
CA GLU A 464 42.36 -4.89 28.15
C GLU A 464 43.14 -4.31 26.96
N LEU A 465 43.98 -3.29 27.18
CA LEU A 465 44.87 -2.74 26.16
C LEU A 465 45.96 -3.73 25.72
N GLU A 466 46.45 -4.59 26.63
CA GLU A 466 47.34 -5.70 26.30
C GLU A 466 46.65 -6.73 25.39
N VAL A 467 45.40 -7.12 25.70
CA VAL A 467 44.60 -8.02 24.86
C VAL A 467 44.33 -7.42 23.48
N LEU A 468 43.88 -6.16 23.40
CA LEU A 468 43.67 -5.47 22.11
C LEU A 468 44.98 -5.40 21.29
N SER A 469 46.12 -5.15 21.94
CA SER A 469 47.43 -5.16 21.29
C SER A 469 47.87 -6.55 20.83
N ALA A 470 47.54 -7.61 21.57
CA ALA A 470 47.84 -8.98 21.19
C ALA A 470 47.01 -9.44 19.97
N VAL A 471 45.71 -9.12 19.95
CA VAL A 471 44.82 -9.36 18.79
C VAL A 471 45.32 -8.58 17.57
N MET A 472 45.68 -7.30 17.75
CA MET A 472 46.23 -6.46 16.69
C MET A 472 47.52 -7.05 16.10
N GLN A 473 48.46 -7.51 16.95
CA GLN A 473 49.69 -8.15 16.49
C GLN A 473 49.44 -9.49 15.78
N TYR A 474 48.48 -10.29 16.26
CA TYR A 474 48.10 -11.55 15.63
C TYR A 474 47.52 -11.33 14.22
N LEU A 475 46.63 -10.33 14.05
CA LEU A 475 46.08 -9.95 12.74
C LEU A 475 47.15 -9.40 11.79
N MET A 476 48.09 -8.58 12.26
CA MET A 476 49.22 -8.10 11.43
C MET A 476 50.11 -9.28 10.97
N ASN A 477 50.36 -10.25 11.85
CA ASN A 477 51.15 -11.44 11.52
C ASN A 477 50.43 -12.37 10.51
N LEU A 478 49.11 -12.54 10.61
CA LEU A 478 48.31 -13.34 9.68
C LEU A 478 48.22 -12.70 8.29
N THR A 479 47.89 -11.40 8.24
CA THR A 479 47.59 -10.68 6.99
C THR A 479 48.84 -10.35 6.17
N GLN A 480 50.02 -10.30 6.79
CA GLN A 480 51.26 -9.71 6.24
C GLN A 480 51.10 -8.25 5.76
N LEU A 481 50.01 -7.56 6.16
CA LEU A 481 49.71 -6.21 5.71
C LEU A 481 50.60 -5.18 6.40
N LYS A 482 50.96 -4.14 5.65
CA LYS A 482 51.43 -2.89 6.25
C LYS A 482 50.26 -2.25 6.99
N VAL A 483 50.53 -1.78 8.21
CA VAL A 483 49.59 -1.04 9.08
C VAL A 483 48.79 -0.01 8.27
N PRO A 484 47.44 -0.08 8.24
CA PRO A 484 46.61 0.85 7.50
C PRO A 484 46.91 2.32 7.87
N THR A 485 47.50 3.07 6.95
CA THR A 485 47.79 4.51 7.11
C THR A 485 46.50 5.32 6.96
N ARG A 486 45.73 5.38 8.05
CA ARG A 486 44.38 5.95 8.14
C ARG A 486 44.42 7.38 8.68
N GLU A 487 43.69 8.30 8.06
CA GLU A 487 43.70 9.71 8.45
C GLU A 487 42.97 10.01 9.76
N GLU A 488 43.24 11.18 10.35
CA GLU A 488 42.76 11.56 11.69
C GLU A 488 41.25 11.86 11.77
N TRP A 489 40.61 12.16 10.64
CA TRP A 489 39.17 12.44 10.56
C TRP A 489 38.28 11.20 10.76
N PHE A 490 38.87 10.01 10.92
CA PHE A 490 38.14 8.76 10.98
C PHE A 490 37.23 8.61 12.23
N ILE A 491 36.07 7.99 12.00
CA ILE A 491 35.09 7.58 13.02
C ILE A 491 34.66 6.14 12.71
N ALA A 492 34.50 5.30 13.73
CA ALA A 492 33.97 3.95 13.57
C ALA A 492 32.44 3.95 13.53
N ARG A 493 31.81 3.10 12.69
CA ARG A 493 30.33 3.04 12.57
C ARG A 493 29.63 2.72 13.90
N HIS A 494 30.30 2.04 14.83
CA HIS A 494 29.74 1.76 16.16
C HIS A 494 29.77 2.96 17.12
N ASP A 495 30.60 3.99 16.89
CA ASP A 495 30.57 5.25 17.67
C ASP A 495 29.58 6.28 17.08
N LEU A 496 28.95 5.98 15.92
CA LEU A 496 27.88 6.78 15.34
C LEU A 496 26.52 6.25 15.76
N ARG A 497 25.72 7.11 16.38
CA ARG A 497 24.27 6.89 16.54
C ARG A 497 23.56 7.35 15.28
N LEU A 498 22.68 6.51 14.74
CA LEU A 498 21.74 6.85 13.67
C LEU A 498 20.33 6.87 14.26
N ASP A 499 19.61 7.96 14.03
CA ASP A 499 18.18 8.10 14.30
C ASP A 499 17.42 7.91 12.95
N ASP A 500 16.26 8.53 12.74
CA ASP A 500 15.46 8.31 11.52
C ASP A 500 16.13 8.90 10.23
N ASP A 501 15.87 8.29 9.07
CA ASP A 501 16.25 8.82 7.76
C ASP A 501 15.28 9.89 7.24
N PHE A 502 15.82 10.90 6.55
CA PHE A 502 15.05 12.06 6.05
C PHE A 502 15.23 12.33 4.56
N ALA A 503 16.16 11.64 3.89
CA ALA A 503 16.29 11.69 2.44
C ALA A 503 16.94 10.41 1.88
N ILE A 504 16.29 9.80 0.89
CA ILE A 504 16.84 8.74 0.06
C ILE A 504 17.11 9.32 -1.34
N ARG A 505 18.29 9.05 -1.89
CA ARG A 505 18.64 9.29 -3.31
C ARG A 505 19.22 8.00 -3.88
N SER A 506 19.26 7.90 -5.21
CA SER A 506 19.63 6.69 -5.97
C SER A 506 20.94 6.00 -5.56
N ASN A 507 21.88 6.72 -4.94
CA ASN A 507 23.19 6.21 -4.52
C ASN A 507 23.51 6.55 -3.04
N ALA A 508 22.55 7.06 -2.26
CA ALA A 508 22.81 7.50 -0.88
C ALA A 508 21.55 7.65 -0.02
N THR A 509 21.62 7.17 1.23
CA THR A 509 20.62 7.41 2.28
C THR A 509 21.18 8.38 3.32
N ILE A 510 20.37 9.34 3.75
CA ILE A 510 20.78 10.41 4.66
C ILE A 510 19.98 10.33 5.97
N TYR A 511 20.71 10.14 7.06
CA TYR A 511 20.20 9.99 8.42
C TYR A 511 20.48 11.23 9.26
N HIS A 512 19.58 11.52 10.20
CA HIS A 512 19.96 12.25 11.41
C HIS A 512 20.73 11.30 12.36
N GLY A 513 21.59 11.85 13.20
CA GLY A 513 22.36 11.06 14.15
C GLY A 513 23.16 11.90 15.13
N LYS A 514 23.94 11.22 15.98
CA LYS A 514 24.83 11.86 16.96
C LYS A 514 26.23 11.26 16.96
N TYR A 515 27.22 12.10 17.21
CA TYR A 515 28.61 11.72 17.49
C TYR A 515 29.18 12.57 18.63
N MET A 516 29.64 11.94 19.71
CA MET A 516 30.24 12.64 20.87
C MET A 516 29.37 13.82 21.37
N ASN A 517 28.06 13.59 21.50
CA ASN A 517 27.00 14.56 21.83
C ASN A 517 26.71 15.67 20.80
N ALA A 518 27.49 15.81 19.73
CA ALA A 518 27.13 16.69 18.61
C ALA A 518 26.08 16.02 17.72
N ASP A 519 25.08 16.80 17.27
CA ASP A 519 24.16 16.40 16.22
C ASP A 519 24.88 16.38 14.87
N VAL A 520 24.70 15.30 14.10
CA VAL A 520 25.35 15.09 12.81
C VAL A 520 24.36 14.63 11.75
N VAL A 521 24.68 14.93 10.49
CA VAL A 521 24.00 14.37 9.32
C VAL A 521 24.90 13.28 8.75
N VAL A 522 24.43 12.03 8.73
CA VAL A 522 25.21 10.89 8.22
C VAL A 522 24.68 10.51 6.85
N LYS A 523 25.47 10.79 5.81
CA LYS A 523 25.22 10.31 4.45
C LYS A 523 25.89 8.95 4.26
N CYS A 524 25.11 7.87 4.28
CA CYS A 524 25.58 6.56 3.85
C CYS A 524 25.56 6.51 2.31
N VAL A 525 26.63 5.98 1.72
CA VAL A 525 26.81 5.81 0.27
C VAL A 525 27.20 4.37 0.02
N GLU A 526 26.56 3.72 -0.95
CA GLU A 526 26.99 2.42 -1.44
C GLU A 526 28.06 2.66 -2.51
N ILE A 527 29.22 2.00 -2.33
CA ILE A 527 30.42 2.20 -3.14
C ILE A 527 30.63 0.92 -3.94
N GLU A 528 30.14 0.91 -5.18
CA GLU A 528 30.23 -0.26 -6.07
C GLU A 528 31.59 -0.32 -6.80
N SER A 529 32.30 0.81 -6.92
CA SER A 529 33.62 0.87 -7.54
C SER A 529 34.61 1.81 -6.84
N GLU A 530 35.90 1.61 -7.14
CA GLU A 530 36.99 2.52 -6.73
C GLU A 530 36.76 3.96 -7.25
N ARG A 531 36.01 4.14 -8.34
CA ARG A 531 35.68 5.46 -8.89
C ARG A 531 34.65 6.19 -8.01
N ASP A 532 33.60 5.51 -7.58
CA ASP A 532 32.61 6.09 -6.66
C ASP A 532 33.27 6.52 -5.34
N ARG A 533 34.32 5.79 -4.92
CA ARG A 533 35.13 6.16 -3.75
C ARG A 533 35.94 7.43 -3.98
N MET A 534 36.57 7.61 -5.14
CA MET A 534 37.27 8.86 -5.48
C MET A 534 36.30 10.05 -5.61
N ASP A 535 35.21 9.87 -6.36
CA ASP A 535 34.19 10.90 -6.59
C ASP A 535 33.51 11.33 -5.27
N PHE A 536 33.31 10.41 -4.32
CA PHE A 536 32.81 10.74 -2.98
C PHE A 536 33.87 11.40 -2.07
N CYS A 537 35.13 10.97 -2.13
CA CYS A 537 36.21 11.53 -1.32
C CYS A 537 36.78 12.86 -1.86
N GLY A 538 36.45 13.23 -3.11
CA GLY A 538 36.92 14.47 -3.74
C GLY A 538 38.44 14.50 -3.97
N ARG A 539 39.01 13.39 -4.46
CA ARG A 539 40.46 13.22 -4.71
C ARG A 539 40.73 12.66 -6.10
#